data_AF-A0A7S4ITC6-F1
#
_entry.id   AF-A0A7S4ITC6-F1
#
_cell.length_a   1.000
_cell.length_b   1.000
_cell.length_c   1.000
_cell.angle_alpha   90.00
_cell.angle_beta   90.00
_cell.angle_gamma   90.00
#
_symmetry.space_group_name_H-M   'P 1'
#
loop_
_entity.id
_entity.type
_entity.pdbx_description
1 polymer ?
#
loop_
_entity_poly.entity_id
_entity_poly.type
_entity_poly.pdbx_seq_one_letter_code
_entity_poly.pdbx_strand_id
1 'polypeptide(L)'
;SWSPSTCGWFPGWIVQAKEEEIGEILLLNVHLRPPLPAGTGRPSITEYFSSRNDRKQDIEKWMQELQCFQPDTKQIPVIVAGDFNEESIGKSGTFLRSIGLEDGIYQHDNSITWQWPLLYGWFSIWGRYDHIFYSTTN
;
A
#
# COMPACT_ATOMS: atom_id res chain seq x y z
N SER A 1 15.52 6.46 2.26
CA SER A 1 16.06 5.76 3.43
C SER A 1 15.47 4.36 3.49
N TRP A 2 16.19 3.39 4.06
CA TRP A 2 15.65 2.06 4.37
C TRP A 2 15.28 2.02 5.84
N SER A 3 14.03 1.69 6.16
CA SER A 3 13.52 1.60 7.54
C SER A 3 13.08 0.15 7.77
N PRO A 4 13.72 -0.60 8.68
CA PRO A 4 13.28 -1.94 9.00
C PRO A 4 11.88 -1.87 9.62
N SER A 5 11.03 -2.81 9.23
CA SER A 5 9.74 -2.96 9.87
C SER A 5 9.92 -3.21 11.38
N THR A 6 9.27 -2.39 12.21
CA THR A 6 9.09 -2.68 13.63
C THR A 6 7.80 -3.45 13.92
N CYS A 7 6.93 -3.63 12.91
CA CYS A 7 5.58 -4.19 13.08
C CYS A 7 4.89 -4.70 11.78
N GLY A 8 5.38 -4.36 10.59
CA GLY A 8 4.94 -4.91 9.30
C GLY A 8 5.69 -6.18 8.87
N TRP A 9 5.18 -6.90 7.87
CA TRP A 9 5.85 -8.12 7.42
C TRP A 9 7.03 -7.87 6.47
N PHE A 10 7.00 -6.75 5.75
CA PHE A 10 8.01 -6.38 4.76
C PHE A 10 8.53 -4.95 5.00
N PRO A 11 9.80 -4.67 4.64
CA PRO A 11 10.35 -3.32 4.72
C PRO A 11 9.68 -2.40 3.69
N GLY A 12 9.31 -1.19 4.11
CA GLY A 12 8.89 -0.10 3.23
C GLY A 12 10.10 0.73 2.78
N TRP A 13 9.99 1.37 1.61
CA TRP A 13 11.06 2.19 1.05
C TRP A 13 10.54 3.61 0.83
N ILE A 14 11.21 4.58 1.46
CA ILE A 14 10.95 6.00 1.21
C ILE A 14 12.07 6.54 0.34
N VAL A 15 11.71 7.07 -0.82
CA VAL A 15 12.60 7.70 -1.79
C VAL A 15 12.16 9.14 -1.97
N GLN A 16 13.06 10.08 -1.68
CA GLN A 16 12.89 11.47 -2.09
C GLN A 16 13.62 11.64 -3.42
N ALA A 17 12.85 11.85 -4.48
CA ALA A 17 13.38 12.12 -5.80
C ALA A 17 13.30 13.63 -6.07
N LYS A 18 14.26 14.14 -6.84
CA LYS A 18 14.27 15.52 -7.32
C LYS A 18 14.62 15.52 -8.80
N GLU A 19 13.77 16.13 -9.58
CA GLU A 19 13.93 16.32 -11.02
C GLU A 19 13.82 17.83 -11.31
N GLU A 20 14.53 18.33 -12.32
CA GLU A 20 14.69 19.77 -12.56
C GLU A 20 13.38 20.45 -12.98
N GLU A 21 12.54 19.78 -13.77
CA GLU A 21 11.29 20.32 -14.30
C GLU A 21 10.09 20.00 -13.41
N ILE A 22 10.08 18.82 -12.78
CA ILE A 22 8.95 18.32 -11.97
C ILE A 22 9.08 18.74 -10.50
N GLY A 23 10.30 19.00 -10.03
CA GLY A 23 10.57 19.32 -8.63
C GLY A 23 10.79 18.08 -7.76
N GLU A 24 10.46 18.20 -6.47
CA GLU A 24 10.66 17.12 -5.49
C GLU A 24 9.41 16.25 -5.38
N ILE A 25 9.59 14.93 -5.24
CA ILE A 25 8.52 13.95 -5.00
C ILE A 25 8.97 13.00 -3.89
N LEU A 26 8.05 12.65 -3.00
CA LEU A 26 8.22 11.57 -2.04
C LEU A 26 7.51 10.31 -2.55
N LEU A 27 8.27 9.25 -2.79
CA LEU A 27 7.75 7.93 -3.14
C LEU A 27 7.87 7.00 -1.93
N LEU A 28 6.76 6.44 -1.52
CA LEU A 28 6.67 5.35 -0.55
C LEU A 28 6.30 4.07 -1.30
N ASN A 29 7.23 3.12 -1.38
CA ASN A 29 6.94 1.77 -1.87
C ASN A 29 6.66 0.83 -0.70
N VAL A 30 5.49 0.17 -0.72
CA VAL A 30 5.03 -0.73 0.35
C VAL A 30 4.79 -2.15 -0.16
N HIS A 31 4.90 -3.09 0.78
CA HIS A 31 4.32 -4.42 0.64
C HIS A 31 3.64 -4.73 1.98
N LEU A 32 2.33 -4.53 2.06
CA LEU A 32 1.59 -4.65 3.31
C LEU A 32 1.37 -6.12 3.69
N ARG A 33 1.10 -6.37 4.97
CA ARG A 33 0.95 -7.72 5.52
C ARG A 33 -0.01 -8.59 4.67
N PRO A 34 0.48 -9.69 4.05
CA PRO A 34 -0.39 -10.64 3.39
C PRO A 34 -1.28 -11.37 4.41
N PRO A 35 -2.38 -11.97 3.94
CA PRO A 35 -3.26 -12.77 4.79
C PRO A 35 -2.70 -14.17 5.07
N LEU A 36 -1.59 -14.25 5.81
CA LEU A 36 -1.01 -15.53 6.23
C LEU A 36 -1.02 -15.66 7.77
N PRO A 37 -1.26 -16.88 8.31
CA PRO A 37 -1.18 -17.16 9.72
C PRO A 37 0.22 -16.93 10.28
N ALA A 38 0.25 -16.31 11.45
CA ALA A 38 1.47 -16.17 12.23
C ALA A 38 2.13 -17.55 12.44
N GLY A 39 3.37 -17.69 11.99
CA GLY A 39 4.22 -18.84 12.29
C GLY A 39 4.10 -20.06 11.37
N THR A 40 3.13 -20.12 10.44
CA THR A 40 3.01 -21.30 9.53
C THR A 40 3.46 -21.02 8.11
N GLY A 41 3.46 -19.76 7.66
CA GLY A 41 3.80 -19.37 6.29
C GLY A 41 2.86 -19.97 5.22
N ARG A 42 1.73 -20.56 5.62
CA ARG A 42 0.78 -21.22 4.72
C ARG A 42 -0.48 -20.39 4.57
N PRO A 43 -0.91 -20.05 3.35
CA PRO A 43 -2.12 -19.25 3.16
C PRO A 43 -3.36 -19.97 3.70
N SER A 44 -4.19 -19.22 4.42
CA SER A 44 -5.45 -19.68 5.01
C SER A 44 -6.59 -18.73 4.66
N ILE A 45 -7.75 -19.26 4.29
CA ILE A 45 -8.94 -18.47 3.96
C ILE A 45 -9.41 -17.65 5.16
N THR A 46 -9.26 -18.16 6.39
CA THR A 46 -9.66 -17.42 7.59
C THR A 46 -8.80 -16.16 7.78
N GLU A 47 -7.50 -16.27 7.49
CA GLU A 47 -6.54 -15.16 7.56
C GLU A 47 -6.74 -14.15 6.44
N TYR A 48 -7.20 -14.62 5.27
CA TYR A 48 -7.66 -13.80 4.15
C TYR A 48 -8.73 -12.78 4.56
N PHE A 49 -9.55 -13.11 5.55
CA PHE A 49 -10.56 -12.19 6.07
C PHE A 49 -10.16 -11.42 7.32
N SER A 50 -9.14 -11.85 8.09
CA SER A 50 -8.81 -11.27 9.41
C SER A 50 -7.67 -10.24 9.44
N SER A 51 -6.73 -10.25 8.49
CA SER A 51 -5.52 -9.38 8.49
C SER A 51 -5.77 -7.90 8.17
N ARG A 52 -7.03 -7.48 8.03
CA ARG A 52 -7.43 -6.15 7.53
C ARG A 52 -6.99 -4.99 8.44
N ASN A 53 -6.92 -5.21 9.75
CA ASN A 53 -6.54 -4.14 10.69
C ASN A 53 -5.03 -3.86 10.67
N ASP A 54 -4.22 -4.90 10.55
CA ASP A 54 -2.76 -4.80 10.57
C ASP A 54 -2.26 -3.96 9.39
N ARG A 55 -2.82 -4.18 8.20
CA ARG A 55 -2.48 -3.41 7.00
C ARG A 55 -2.76 -1.91 7.14
N LYS A 56 -3.86 -1.55 7.83
CA LYS A 56 -4.18 -0.14 8.11
C LYS A 56 -3.14 0.48 9.05
N GLN A 57 -2.76 -0.25 10.10
CA GLN A 57 -1.75 0.22 11.05
C GLN A 57 -0.38 0.38 10.38
N ASP A 58 -0.01 -0.56 9.51
CA ASP A 58 1.23 -0.48 8.72
C ASP A 58 1.25 0.79 7.85
N ILE A 59 0.16 1.06 7.09
CA ILE A 59 0.13 2.23 6.23
C ILE A 59 0.08 3.55 7.03
N GLU A 60 -0.65 3.59 8.15
CA GLU A 60 -0.67 4.76 9.04
C GLU A 60 0.73 5.09 9.57
N LYS A 61 1.49 4.07 9.99
CA LYS A 61 2.86 4.23 10.44
C LYS A 61 3.76 4.74 9.33
N TRP A 62 3.66 4.18 8.12
CA TRP A 62 4.47 4.66 7.00
C TRP A 62 4.16 6.10 6.62
N MET A 63 2.89 6.51 6.68
CA MET A 63 2.52 7.90 6.44
C MET A 63 3.06 8.85 7.53
N GLN A 64 3.12 8.41 8.79
CA GLN A 64 3.79 9.15 9.86
C GLN A 64 5.29 9.27 9.63
N GLU A 65 5.97 8.19 9.21
CA GLU A 65 7.40 8.23 8.89
C GLU A 65 7.68 9.14 7.68
N LEU A 66 6.80 9.12 6.67
CA LEU A 66 6.91 9.97 5.48
C LEU A 66 6.77 11.46 5.82
N GLN A 67 5.96 11.81 6.83
CA GLN A 67 5.81 13.19 7.30
C GLN A 67 7.13 13.78 7.78
N CYS A 68 8.07 12.99 8.29
CA CYS A 68 9.40 13.46 8.68
C CYS A 68 10.24 13.99 7.51
N PHE A 69 9.86 13.66 6.26
CA PHE A 69 10.51 14.15 5.04
C PHE A 69 9.77 15.35 4.42
N GLN A 70 8.62 15.74 4.98
CA GLN A 70 7.87 16.92 4.59
C GLN A 70 8.38 18.13 5.40
N PRO A 71 8.95 19.16 4.76
CA PRO A 71 9.30 20.38 5.46
C PRO A 71 8.04 21.19 5.81
N ASP A 72 8.06 21.91 6.94
CA ASP A 72 6.92 22.75 7.37
C ASP A 72 6.58 23.89 6.39
N THR A 73 7.50 24.21 5.49
CA THR A 73 7.43 25.36 4.58
C THR A 73 6.85 25.04 3.21
N LYS A 74 6.73 23.76 2.83
CA LYS A 74 6.16 23.34 1.54
C LYS A 74 5.63 21.92 1.61
N GLN A 75 4.54 21.67 0.91
CA GLN A 75 4.04 20.31 0.72
C GLN A 75 4.70 19.69 -0.50
N ILE A 76 5.47 18.61 -0.29
CA ILE A 76 6.05 17.82 -1.37
C ILE A 76 5.00 16.80 -1.84
N PRO A 77 4.72 16.67 -3.14
CA PRO A 77 3.84 15.64 -3.68
C PRO A 77 4.27 14.23 -3.22
N VAL A 78 3.28 13.40 -2.88
CA VAL A 78 3.48 12.05 -2.37
C VAL A 78 2.90 11.04 -3.35
N ILE A 79 3.64 9.98 -3.61
CA ILE A 79 3.19 8.76 -4.27
C ILE A 79 3.36 7.60 -3.29
N VAL A 80 2.34 6.78 -3.13
CA VAL A 80 2.36 5.55 -2.34
C VAL A 80 2.01 4.39 -3.25
N ALA A 81 2.94 3.48 -3.49
CA ALA A 81 2.78 2.41 -4.47
C ALA A 81 3.19 1.04 -3.91
N GLY A 82 2.67 -0.03 -4.50
CA GLY A 82 3.11 -1.40 -4.23
C GLY A 82 1.95 -2.35 -3.94
N ASP A 83 2.26 -3.48 -3.30
CA ASP A 83 1.29 -4.53 -2.98
C ASP A 83 0.66 -4.27 -1.60
N PHE A 84 -0.62 -3.91 -1.60
CA PHE A 84 -1.39 -3.66 -0.38
C PHE A 84 -1.98 -4.95 0.19
N ASN A 85 -1.92 -6.07 -0.53
CA ASN A 85 -2.60 -7.31 -0.19
C ASN A 85 -4.13 -7.15 0.03
N GLU A 86 -4.72 -6.07 -0.48
CA GLU A 86 -6.16 -5.82 -0.41
C GLU A 86 -6.66 -4.93 -1.52
N GLU A 87 -7.96 -4.99 -1.80
CA GLU A 87 -8.59 -4.10 -2.78
C GLU A 87 -8.55 -2.64 -2.35
N SER A 88 -8.77 -1.75 -3.32
CA SER A 88 -8.78 -0.30 -3.09
C SER A 88 -9.78 0.11 -2.00
N ILE A 89 -10.94 -0.55 -1.94
CA ILE A 89 -11.97 -0.31 -0.90
C ILE A 89 -11.59 -0.89 0.49
N GLY A 90 -10.43 -1.53 0.60
CA GLY A 90 -9.84 -2.00 1.84
C GLY A 90 -9.54 -0.87 2.84
N LYS A 91 -9.09 -1.24 4.05
CA LYS A 91 -8.91 -0.28 5.14
C LYS A 91 -7.74 0.67 4.89
N SER A 92 -6.64 0.19 4.32
CA SER A 92 -5.48 0.97 3.95
C SER A 92 -5.81 1.94 2.81
N GLY A 93 -6.45 1.46 1.75
CA GLY A 93 -6.88 2.33 0.64
C GLY A 93 -7.91 3.38 1.09
N THR A 94 -8.84 3.00 1.97
CA THR A 94 -9.82 3.94 2.57
C THR A 94 -9.14 4.99 3.44
N PHE A 95 -8.13 4.61 4.22
CA PHE A 95 -7.34 5.55 5.00
C PHE A 95 -6.60 6.54 4.09
N LEU A 96 -5.89 6.07 3.06
CA LEU A 96 -5.16 6.95 2.13
C LEU A 96 -6.09 7.95 1.44
N ARG A 97 -7.29 7.53 1.02
CA ARG A 97 -8.31 8.46 0.50
C ARG A 97 -8.80 9.46 1.54
N SER A 98 -8.96 9.04 2.79
CA SER A 98 -9.41 9.93 3.86
C SER A 98 -8.42 11.06 4.17
N ILE A 99 -7.15 10.89 3.83
CA ILE A 99 -6.10 11.91 3.97
C ILE A 99 -5.79 12.63 2.64
N GLY A 100 -6.64 12.46 1.63
CA GLY A 100 -6.58 13.23 0.37
C GLY A 100 -5.73 12.63 -0.73
N LEU A 101 -5.36 11.34 -0.65
CA LEU A 101 -4.72 10.66 -1.78
C LEU A 101 -5.75 9.99 -2.69
N GLU A 102 -5.47 9.98 -3.99
CA GLU A 102 -6.29 9.32 -5.00
C GLU A 102 -5.65 8.01 -5.47
N ASP A 103 -6.46 6.99 -5.74
CA ASP A 103 -5.99 5.72 -6.31
C ASP A 103 -5.99 5.80 -7.85
N GLY A 104 -4.82 6.01 -8.43
CA GLY A 104 -4.65 6.15 -9.87
C GLY A 104 -4.96 4.87 -10.65
N ILE A 105 -4.72 3.69 -10.07
CA ILE A 105 -5.08 2.44 -10.74
C ILE A 105 -6.61 2.31 -10.77
N TYR A 106 -7.31 2.62 -9.66
CA TYR A 106 -8.78 2.58 -9.65
C TYR A 106 -9.43 3.51 -10.69
N GLN A 107 -8.84 4.66 -10.95
CA GLN A 107 -9.39 5.63 -11.89
C GLN A 107 -9.20 5.24 -13.36
N HIS A 108 -8.20 4.42 -13.67
CA HIS A 108 -7.77 4.18 -15.05
C HIS A 108 -7.78 2.71 -15.48
N ASP A 109 -7.83 1.76 -14.56
CA ASP A 109 -7.73 0.33 -14.86
C ASP A 109 -8.54 -0.55 -13.88
N ASN A 110 -9.21 -1.56 -14.43
CA ASN A 110 -9.96 -2.58 -13.68
C ASN A 110 -9.28 -3.96 -13.70
N SER A 111 -8.01 -4.02 -14.07
CA SER A 111 -7.23 -5.25 -14.13
C SER A 111 -7.11 -5.94 -12.76
N ILE A 112 -7.21 -7.26 -12.79
CA ILE A 112 -6.89 -8.13 -11.65
C ILE A 112 -5.36 -8.24 -11.59
N THR A 113 -4.76 -7.90 -10.45
CA THR A 113 -3.31 -7.99 -10.27
C THR A 113 -2.88 -9.26 -9.56
N TRP A 114 -3.82 -9.96 -8.91
CA TRP A 114 -3.55 -11.19 -8.20
C TRP A 114 -4.66 -12.23 -8.34
N GLN A 115 -4.27 -13.49 -8.50
CA GLN A 115 -5.19 -14.64 -8.54
C GLN A 115 -4.55 -15.87 -7.90
N TRP A 116 -5.31 -16.58 -7.08
CA TRP A 116 -4.98 -17.88 -6.55
C TRP A 116 -6.02 -18.93 -6.95
N PRO A 117 -5.69 -19.88 -7.83
CA PRO A 117 -6.56 -21.00 -8.14
C PRO A 117 -6.65 -21.98 -6.96
N LEU A 118 -7.88 -22.32 -6.60
CA LEU A 118 -8.25 -23.29 -5.58
C LEU A 118 -8.88 -24.54 -6.22
N LEU A 119 -8.83 -25.67 -5.50
CA LEU A 119 -9.47 -26.93 -5.90
C LEU A 119 -9.17 -27.31 -7.36
N TYR A 120 -7.88 -27.39 -7.72
CA TYR A 120 -7.41 -27.68 -9.08
C TYR A 120 -7.91 -26.70 -10.16
N GLY A 121 -8.31 -25.48 -9.77
CA GLY A 121 -8.74 -24.40 -10.69
C GLY A 121 -10.25 -24.29 -10.88
N TRP A 122 -11.07 -25.08 -10.17
CA TRP A 122 -12.54 -24.94 -10.22
C TRP A 122 -13.05 -23.70 -9.50
N PHE A 123 -12.26 -23.18 -8.57
CA PHE A 123 -12.54 -21.95 -7.87
C PHE A 123 -11.27 -21.10 -7.87
N SER A 124 -11.43 -19.79 -7.75
CA SER A 124 -10.29 -18.90 -7.59
C SER A 124 -10.63 -17.83 -6.55
N ILE A 125 -9.61 -17.36 -5.86
CA ILE A 125 -9.66 -16.06 -5.18
C ILE A 125 -8.89 -15.11 -6.09
N TRP A 126 -9.43 -13.93 -6.34
CA TRP A 126 -8.78 -12.92 -7.16
C TRP A 126 -9.07 -11.54 -6.58
N GLY A 127 -8.25 -10.58 -6.96
CA GLY A 127 -8.43 -9.20 -6.58
C GLY A 127 -7.37 -8.30 -7.20
N ARG A 128 -7.53 -7.01 -6.96
CA ARG A 128 -6.53 -6.01 -7.31
C ARG A 128 -5.85 -5.53 -6.06
N TYR A 129 -4.63 -5.98 -5.83
CA TYR A 129 -3.89 -5.71 -4.58
C TYR A 129 -2.75 -4.73 -4.77
N ASP A 130 -2.31 -4.54 -6.00
CA ASP A 130 -1.34 -3.52 -6.36
C ASP A 130 -2.07 -2.21 -6.62
N HIS A 131 -1.63 -1.15 -5.94
CA HIS A 131 -2.21 0.18 -6.08
C HIS A 131 -1.12 1.24 -6.22
N ILE A 132 -1.48 2.36 -6.83
CA ILE A 132 -0.67 3.58 -6.87
C ILE A 132 -1.58 4.70 -6.38
N PHE A 133 -1.32 5.16 -5.17
CA PHE A 133 -1.96 6.33 -4.60
C PHE A 133 -1.09 7.56 -4.81
N TYR A 134 -1.68 8.72 -5.11
CA TYR A 134 -0.93 9.96 -5.24
C TYR A 134 -1.70 11.13 -4.62
N SER A 135 -0.97 12.13 -4.11
CA SER A 135 -1.56 13.39 -3.67
C SER A 135 -1.81 14.29 -4.86
N THR A 136 -3.02 14.82 -4.99
CA THR A 136 -3.26 15.97 -5.86
C THR A 136 -2.84 17.24 -5.12
N THR A 137 -1.87 17.98 -5.64
CA THR A 137 -1.56 19.32 -5.14
C THR A 137 -2.76 20.25 -5.39
N ASN A 138 -3.26 20.89 -4.33
CA ASN A 138 -4.02 22.14 -4.46
C ASN A 138 -3.06 23.32 -4.54
#